data_AF-A0A8J6MDI5-F1
#
_entry.id   AF-A0A8J6MDI5-F1
#
_cell.length_a   1.000
_cell.length_b   1.000
_cell.length_c   1.000
_cell.angle_alpha   90.00
_cell.angle_beta   90.00
_cell.angle_gamma   90.00
#
_symmetry.space_group_name_H-M   'P 1'
#
loop_
_entity.id
_entity.type
_entity.pdbx_description
1 polymer ?
#
loop_
_entity_poly.entity_id
_entity_poly.type
_entity_poly.pdbx_seq_one_letter_code
_entity_poly.pdbx_strand_id
1 'polypeptide(L)'
;MGYDVSFHPISPEEMREWYFTPLTWIQQGQEEKVLALAARHGMEDFYAEKYLDTLRVGAGTEPDELFDKSHGFYIAVIQGFFRDYYYTRGSAFSFLVEQKPEYARYFTPWTQVVPTFFPNPAKNRIIENYCSGVYLSPDQAAQLLRDMKQGPKVLEDMERLWSDGQLAVLKKALTAAVELGAGLLEATEVVEPNPIRPNESTSYSNLYHCDRDGVYLYIDMALKQISQTMERSKDHS
;
A
#
# COMPACT_ATOMS: atom_id res chain seq x y z
N MET A 1 13.32 12.87 -5.55
CA MET A 1 12.37 12.77 -4.42
C MET A 1 11.91 11.33 -4.36
N GLY A 2 11.86 10.72 -3.18
CA GLY A 2 11.39 9.33 -3.04
C GLY A 2 9.89 9.21 -3.28
N TYR A 3 9.40 7.98 -3.41
CA TYR A 3 7.97 7.65 -3.36
C TYR A 3 7.52 7.49 -1.92
N ASP A 4 6.27 7.84 -1.64
CA ASP A 4 5.60 7.55 -0.38
C ASP A 4 4.94 6.18 -0.51
N VAL A 5 5.58 5.14 0.01
CA VAL A 5 5.18 3.75 -0.25
C VAL A 5 4.46 3.19 0.96
N SER A 6 3.37 2.50 0.69
CA SER A 6 2.50 1.89 1.70
C SER A 6 2.28 0.40 1.40
N PHE A 7 2.11 -0.37 2.47
CA PHE A 7 1.89 -1.82 2.43
C PHE A 7 0.61 -2.17 3.16
N HIS A 8 -0.26 -2.90 2.46
CA HIS A 8 -1.65 -3.13 2.81
C HIS A 8 -1.91 -4.63 2.95
N PRO A 9 -2.05 -5.15 4.18
CA PRO A 9 -2.46 -6.53 4.40
C PRO A 9 -3.87 -6.80 3.85
N ILE A 10 -3.97 -7.61 2.79
CA ILE A 10 -5.26 -7.94 2.16
C ILE A 10 -5.24 -9.28 1.42
N SER A 11 -6.27 -10.10 1.65
CA SER A 11 -6.47 -11.39 0.99
C SER A 11 -7.29 -11.24 -0.31
N PRO A 12 -7.23 -12.21 -1.24
CA PRO A 12 -8.12 -12.20 -2.42
C PRO A 12 -9.61 -12.23 -2.05
N GLU A 13 -9.97 -12.85 -0.92
CA GLU A 13 -11.35 -12.88 -0.42
C GLU A 13 -11.79 -11.49 0.04
N GLU A 14 -10.92 -10.78 0.76
CA GLU A 14 -11.19 -9.41 1.21
C GLU A 14 -11.23 -8.44 0.03
N MET A 15 -10.37 -8.59 -0.99
CA MET A 15 -10.51 -7.81 -2.24
C MET A 15 -11.88 -8.04 -2.88
N ARG A 16 -12.40 -9.27 -2.84
CA ARG A 16 -13.74 -9.58 -3.36
C ARG A 16 -14.83 -8.95 -2.51
N GLU A 17 -14.73 -9.06 -1.19
CA GLU A 17 -15.74 -8.59 -0.24
C GLU A 17 -15.77 -7.05 -0.15
N TRP A 18 -14.62 -6.41 -0.14
CA TRP A 18 -14.48 -4.97 0.14
C TRP A 18 -14.35 -4.13 -1.11
N TYR A 19 -13.94 -4.70 -2.24
CA TYR A 19 -13.78 -3.96 -3.48
C TYR A 19 -14.67 -4.49 -4.60
N PHE A 20 -14.38 -5.67 -5.15
CA PHE A 20 -15.02 -6.10 -6.39
C PHE A 20 -16.54 -6.30 -6.27
N THR A 21 -17.01 -6.89 -5.16
CA THR A 21 -18.46 -7.06 -4.95
C THR A 21 -19.16 -5.71 -4.73
N PRO A 22 -18.70 -4.85 -3.80
CA PRO A 22 -19.22 -3.48 -3.64
C PRO A 22 -19.21 -2.66 -4.93
N LEU A 23 -18.20 -2.82 -5.76
CA LEU A 23 -18.11 -2.12 -7.05
C LEU A 23 -19.29 -2.47 -7.96
N THR A 24 -19.70 -3.76 -8.01
CA THR A 24 -20.89 -4.17 -8.77
C THR A 24 -22.18 -3.61 -8.18
N TRP A 25 -22.26 -3.40 -6.86
CA TRP A 25 -23.41 -2.76 -6.23
C TRP A 25 -23.52 -1.29 -6.66
N ILE A 26 -22.41 -0.55 -6.70
CA ILE A 26 -22.38 0.83 -7.21
C ILE A 26 -22.85 0.88 -8.66
N GLN A 27 -22.35 -0.01 -9.52
CA GLN A 27 -22.79 -0.09 -10.92
C GLN A 27 -24.29 -0.41 -11.07
N GLN A 28 -24.91 -1.01 -10.05
CA GLN A 28 -26.35 -1.33 -9.99
C GLN A 28 -27.16 -0.27 -9.22
N GLY A 29 -26.54 0.82 -8.76
CA GLY A 29 -27.19 1.86 -7.96
C GLY A 29 -27.56 1.43 -6.54
N GLN A 30 -26.89 0.41 -5.98
CA GLN A 30 -27.16 -0.19 -4.66
C GLN A 30 -26.16 0.32 -3.60
N GLU A 31 -26.01 1.63 -3.48
CA GLU A 31 -25.05 2.27 -2.56
C GLU A 31 -25.35 1.95 -1.09
N GLU A 32 -26.62 1.71 -0.74
CA GLU A 32 -27.04 1.34 0.60
C GLU A 32 -26.38 0.05 1.11
N LYS A 33 -26.04 -0.88 0.20
CA LYS A 33 -25.34 -2.11 0.56
C LYS A 33 -23.88 -1.85 0.94
N VAL A 34 -23.24 -0.87 0.29
CA VAL A 34 -21.88 -0.44 0.62
C VAL A 34 -21.84 0.19 2.00
N LEU A 35 -22.77 1.10 2.29
CA LEU A 35 -22.89 1.72 3.60
C LEU A 35 -23.23 0.69 4.69
N ALA A 36 -24.09 -0.29 4.41
CA ALA A 36 -24.37 -1.39 5.32
C ALA A 36 -23.15 -2.30 5.55
N LEU A 37 -22.32 -2.53 4.53
CA LEU A 37 -21.04 -3.22 4.68
C LEU A 37 -20.10 -2.42 5.60
N ALA A 38 -19.91 -1.12 5.34
CA ALA A 38 -19.08 -0.24 6.16
C ALA A 38 -19.52 -0.26 7.64
N ALA A 39 -20.82 -0.12 7.90
CA ALA A 39 -21.39 -0.15 9.24
C ALA A 39 -21.16 -1.49 9.96
N ARG A 40 -21.24 -2.63 9.25
CA ARG A 40 -20.95 -3.97 9.83
C ARG A 40 -19.50 -4.12 10.29
N HIS A 41 -18.59 -3.38 9.66
CA HIS A 41 -17.18 -3.31 10.06
C HIS A 41 -16.87 -2.20 11.07
N GLY A 42 -17.90 -1.48 11.56
CA GLY A 42 -17.72 -0.40 12.54
C GLY A 42 -17.03 0.84 11.96
N MET A 43 -17.07 1.03 10.64
CA MET A 43 -16.48 2.20 9.98
C MET A 43 -17.29 3.45 10.33
N GLU A 44 -16.62 4.51 10.77
CA GLU A 44 -17.26 5.80 11.05
C GLU A 44 -17.86 6.42 9.78
N ASP A 45 -18.99 7.13 9.92
CA ASP A 45 -19.74 7.71 8.79
C ASP A 45 -18.86 8.52 7.83
N PHE A 46 -17.92 9.31 8.36
CA PHE A 46 -16.98 10.08 7.56
C PHE A 46 -16.11 9.19 6.64
N TYR A 47 -15.63 8.05 7.14
CA TYR A 47 -14.84 7.11 6.34
C TYR A 47 -15.73 6.23 5.45
N ALA A 48 -16.95 5.93 5.87
CA ALA A 48 -17.93 5.20 5.05
C ALA A 48 -18.28 5.97 3.78
N GLU A 49 -18.45 7.30 3.87
CA GLU A 49 -18.65 8.17 2.70
C GLU A 49 -17.42 8.16 1.78
N LYS A 50 -16.20 8.25 2.33
CA LYS A 50 -14.97 8.16 1.52
C LYS A 50 -14.80 6.81 0.84
N TYR A 51 -15.15 5.73 1.53
CA TYR A 51 -15.16 4.38 0.97
C TYR A 51 -16.14 4.30 -0.22
N LEU A 52 -17.36 4.81 -0.04
CA LEU A 52 -18.36 4.90 -1.10
C LEU A 52 -17.88 5.74 -2.28
N ASP A 53 -17.29 6.92 -2.04
CA ASP A 53 -16.73 7.78 -3.08
C ASP A 53 -15.60 7.10 -3.87
N THR A 54 -14.74 6.35 -3.18
CA THR A 54 -13.66 5.59 -3.84
C THR A 54 -14.23 4.51 -4.76
N LEU A 55 -15.31 3.84 -4.35
CA LEU A 55 -16.01 2.87 -5.20
C LEU A 55 -16.73 3.55 -6.38
N ARG A 56 -17.32 4.74 -6.20
CA ARG A 56 -17.90 5.53 -7.30
C ARG A 56 -16.86 5.87 -8.35
N VAL A 57 -15.66 6.30 -7.94
CA VAL A 57 -14.54 6.52 -8.85
C VAL A 57 -14.16 5.23 -9.57
N GLY A 58 -14.00 4.13 -8.84
CA GLY A 58 -13.68 2.82 -9.44
C GLY A 58 -14.75 2.31 -10.42
N ALA A 59 -16.03 2.65 -10.20
CA ALA A 59 -17.12 2.22 -11.06
C ALA A 59 -17.10 2.93 -12.42
N GLY A 60 -16.46 4.12 -12.49
CA GLY A 60 -16.25 4.89 -13.70
C GLY A 60 -14.90 4.64 -14.38
N THR A 61 -14.12 3.65 -13.94
CA THR A 61 -12.85 3.28 -14.58
C THR A 61 -13.09 2.70 -15.97
N GLU A 62 -12.41 3.23 -16.99
CA GLU A 62 -12.51 2.74 -18.35
C GLU A 62 -11.77 1.39 -18.53
N PRO A 63 -12.22 0.51 -19.44
CA PRO A 63 -11.63 -0.83 -19.63
C PRO A 63 -10.15 -0.86 -20.04
N ASP A 64 -9.65 0.20 -20.68
CA ASP A 64 -8.27 0.31 -21.15
C ASP A 64 -7.34 1.01 -20.15
N GLU A 65 -7.88 1.59 -19.07
CA GLU A 65 -7.08 2.13 -17.98
C GLU A 65 -6.27 1.04 -17.29
N LEU A 66 -5.03 1.37 -16.93
CA LEU A 66 -4.15 0.43 -16.25
C LEU A 66 -4.70 0.08 -14.87
N PHE A 67 -4.85 -1.23 -14.61
CA PHE A 67 -5.34 -1.74 -13.34
C PHE A 67 -4.55 -1.17 -12.16
N ASP A 68 -3.22 -1.07 -12.30
CA ASP A 68 -2.35 -0.60 -11.22
C ASP A 68 -2.64 0.85 -10.81
N LYS A 69 -3.12 1.69 -11.73
CA LYS A 69 -3.45 3.10 -11.49
C LYS A 69 -4.90 3.34 -11.08
N SER A 70 -5.77 2.37 -11.32
CA SER A 70 -7.19 2.44 -11.03
C SER A 70 -7.51 1.45 -9.93
N HIS A 71 -8.07 0.29 -10.29
CA HIS A 71 -8.56 -0.73 -9.37
C HIS A 71 -7.53 -1.14 -8.31
N GLY A 72 -6.27 -1.38 -8.69
CA GLY A 72 -5.20 -1.75 -7.77
C GLY A 72 -4.93 -0.68 -6.72
N PHE A 73 -4.86 0.59 -7.14
CA PHE A 73 -4.69 1.72 -6.22
C PHE A 73 -5.93 1.89 -5.32
N TYR A 74 -7.14 1.79 -5.88
CA TYR A 74 -8.39 1.88 -5.12
C TYR A 74 -8.52 0.75 -4.09
N ILE A 75 -8.07 -0.46 -4.41
CA ILE A 75 -8.02 -1.58 -3.46
C ILE A 75 -7.12 -1.22 -2.26
N ALA A 76 -5.95 -0.63 -2.49
CA ALA A 76 -5.05 -0.22 -1.42
C ALA A 76 -5.66 0.89 -0.54
N VAL A 77 -6.26 1.91 -1.16
CA VAL A 77 -6.99 2.97 -0.44
C VAL A 77 -8.11 2.39 0.41
N ILE A 78 -8.90 1.48 -0.17
CA ILE A 78 -10.06 0.88 0.50
C ILE A 78 -9.63 -0.03 1.64
N GLN A 79 -8.58 -0.84 1.46
CA GLN A 79 -8.02 -1.68 2.51
C GLN A 79 -7.74 -0.87 3.78
N GLY A 80 -7.17 0.34 3.63
CA GLY A 80 -6.82 1.18 4.77
C GLY A 80 -8.04 1.77 5.50
N PHE A 81 -9.25 1.76 4.92
CA PHE A 81 -10.47 2.09 5.68
C PHE A 81 -10.87 0.96 6.64
N PHE A 82 -10.56 -0.29 6.32
CA PHE A 82 -10.97 -1.46 7.09
C PHE A 82 -9.95 -1.87 8.16
N ARG A 83 -8.67 -1.59 7.97
CA ARG A 83 -7.62 -1.98 8.91
C ARG A 83 -6.31 -1.22 8.72
N ASP A 84 -5.37 -1.51 9.62
CA ASP A 84 -4.01 -0.97 9.60
C ASP A 84 -3.25 -1.26 8.30
N TYR A 85 -2.42 -0.28 7.93
CA TYR A 85 -1.46 -0.34 6.83
C TYR A 85 -0.16 0.37 7.22
N TYR A 86 0.92 0.11 6.49
CA TYR A 86 2.28 0.44 6.91
C TYR A 86 2.99 1.30 5.89
N TYR A 87 3.74 2.30 6.35
CA TYR A 87 4.37 3.30 5.46
C TYR A 87 5.90 3.22 5.48
N THR A 88 6.53 3.45 4.33
CA THR A 88 7.98 3.61 4.16
C THR A 88 8.26 4.70 3.12
N ARG A 89 9.41 5.36 3.22
CA ARG A 89 9.88 6.41 2.31
C ARG A 89 10.95 5.86 1.38
N GLY A 90 10.66 5.85 0.08
CA GLY A 90 11.65 5.59 -0.97
C GLY A 90 12.05 4.12 -1.17
N SER A 91 11.39 3.18 -0.52
CA SER A 91 11.67 1.75 -0.61
C SER A 91 10.43 0.97 -1.05
N ALA A 92 10.57 0.12 -2.06
CA ALA A 92 9.46 -0.64 -2.65
C ALA A 92 9.94 -1.98 -3.22
N PHE A 93 9.11 -3.02 -3.13
CA PHE A 93 9.32 -4.28 -3.83
C PHE A 93 9.35 -4.12 -5.35
N SER A 94 8.58 -3.18 -5.91
CA SER A 94 8.66 -2.84 -7.34
C SER A 94 10.08 -2.41 -7.74
N PHE A 95 10.82 -1.72 -6.88
CA PHE A 95 12.22 -1.35 -7.13
C PHE A 95 13.18 -2.52 -6.92
N LEU A 96 12.88 -3.39 -5.95
CA LEU A 96 13.65 -4.60 -5.69
C LEU A 96 13.65 -5.52 -6.92
N VAL A 97 12.47 -5.82 -7.46
CA VAL A 97 12.33 -6.78 -8.57
C VAL A 97 12.91 -6.26 -9.87
N GLU A 98 12.91 -4.94 -10.08
CA GLU A 98 13.58 -4.31 -11.22
C GLU A 98 15.10 -4.53 -11.17
N GLN A 99 15.70 -4.45 -9.98
CA GLN A 99 17.14 -4.67 -9.78
C GLN A 99 17.50 -6.16 -9.68
N LYS A 100 16.59 -6.97 -9.12
CA LYS A 100 16.79 -8.38 -8.80
C LYS A 100 15.57 -9.20 -9.22
N PRO A 101 15.46 -9.56 -10.52
CA PRO A 101 14.31 -10.26 -11.07
C PRO A 101 13.98 -11.60 -10.39
N GLU A 102 14.93 -12.23 -9.69
CA GLU A 102 14.70 -13.47 -8.95
C GLU A 102 13.65 -13.34 -7.84
N TYR A 103 13.39 -12.12 -7.35
CA TYR A 103 12.35 -11.86 -6.34
C TYR A 103 10.93 -11.96 -6.90
N ALA A 104 10.76 -12.00 -8.22
CA ALA A 104 9.46 -12.19 -8.86
C ALA A 104 8.73 -13.45 -8.37
N ARG A 105 9.46 -14.45 -7.85
CA ARG A 105 8.90 -15.67 -7.24
C ARG A 105 7.96 -15.40 -6.04
N TYR A 106 8.09 -14.26 -5.37
CA TYR A 106 7.25 -13.87 -4.24
C TYR A 106 6.01 -13.07 -4.65
N PHE A 107 5.81 -12.76 -5.93
CA PHE A 107 4.70 -11.91 -6.36
C PHE A 107 3.67 -12.71 -7.14
N THR A 108 2.40 -12.38 -6.92
CA THR A 108 1.25 -12.93 -7.63
C THR A 108 0.76 -11.87 -8.60
N PRO A 109 0.71 -12.16 -9.92
CA PRO A 109 0.17 -11.19 -10.87
C PRO A 109 -1.33 -11.02 -10.68
N TRP A 110 -1.84 -9.82 -10.95
CA TRP A 110 -3.25 -9.47 -10.85
C TRP A 110 -4.16 -10.42 -11.63
N THR A 111 -3.71 -10.97 -12.76
CA THR A 111 -4.47 -11.94 -13.57
C THR A 111 -4.82 -13.23 -12.83
N GLN A 112 -4.20 -13.53 -11.69
CA GLN A 112 -4.53 -14.68 -10.84
C GLN A 112 -5.49 -14.34 -9.68
N VAL A 113 -5.72 -13.06 -9.41
CA VAL A 113 -6.50 -12.57 -8.25
C VAL A 113 -7.78 -11.87 -8.69
N VAL A 114 -7.69 -11.09 -9.76
CA VAL A 114 -8.77 -10.24 -10.27
C VAL A 114 -9.85 -11.11 -10.92
N PRO A 115 -11.15 -10.88 -10.61
CA PRO A 115 -12.24 -11.55 -11.30
C PRO A 115 -12.23 -11.30 -12.80
N THR A 116 -12.57 -12.31 -13.60
CA THR A 116 -12.48 -12.28 -15.08
C THR A 116 -13.31 -11.19 -15.76
N PHE A 117 -14.26 -10.57 -15.06
CA PHE A 117 -15.08 -9.49 -15.58
C PHE A 117 -14.37 -8.12 -15.59
N PHE A 118 -13.20 -7.99 -14.97
CA PHE A 118 -12.37 -6.79 -15.01
C PHE A 118 -11.29 -6.93 -16.08
N PRO A 119 -11.44 -6.28 -17.26
CA PRO A 119 -10.56 -6.50 -18.40
C PRO A 119 -9.25 -5.68 -18.33
N ASN A 120 -9.13 -4.81 -17.33
CA ASN A 120 -8.09 -3.78 -17.26
C ASN A 120 -6.67 -4.39 -17.34
N PRO A 121 -5.80 -3.86 -18.23
CA PRO A 121 -4.43 -4.34 -18.35
C PRO A 121 -3.61 -4.00 -17.09
N ALA A 122 -2.79 -4.95 -16.62
CA ALA A 122 -1.95 -4.78 -15.44
C ALA A 122 -0.45 -4.87 -15.76
N LYS A 123 0.35 -4.02 -15.12
CA LYS A 123 1.82 -4.04 -15.12
C LYS A 123 2.39 -4.78 -13.92
N ASN A 124 1.62 -4.95 -12.84
CA ASN A 124 1.97 -5.66 -11.60
C ASN A 124 3.17 -5.04 -10.87
N ARG A 125 3.29 -3.70 -10.93
CA ARG A 125 4.38 -2.93 -10.33
C ARG A 125 4.04 -1.45 -10.33
N ILE A 126 4.71 -0.69 -9.47
CA ILE A 126 4.65 0.77 -9.47
C ILE A 126 5.22 1.28 -10.79
N ILE A 127 4.45 2.10 -11.50
CA ILE A 127 4.88 2.76 -12.74
C ILE A 127 5.01 4.29 -12.57
N GLU A 128 4.23 4.88 -11.66
CA GLU A 128 4.26 6.29 -11.30
C GLU A 128 3.55 6.48 -9.94
N ASN A 129 3.34 7.72 -9.52
CA ASN A 129 2.62 8.04 -8.28
C ASN A 129 1.14 7.61 -8.35
N TYR A 130 0.49 7.45 -7.19
CA TYR A 130 -0.90 7.03 -7.07
C TYR A 130 -1.17 5.70 -7.79
N CYS A 131 -0.33 4.70 -7.50
CA CYS A 131 -0.29 3.44 -8.21
C CYS A 131 -0.12 2.29 -7.20
N SER A 132 -0.83 1.19 -7.39
CA SER A 132 -0.46 -0.07 -6.74
C SER A 132 0.80 -0.65 -7.35
N GLY A 133 1.56 -1.36 -6.53
CA GLY A 133 2.75 -2.08 -6.90
C GLY A 133 2.51 -3.58 -7.03
N VAL A 134 3.49 -4.32 -6.53
CA VAL A 134 3.40 -5.78 -6.47
C VAL A 134 2.33 -6.22 -5.46
N TYR A 135 1.81 -7.42 -5.66
CA TYR A 135 1.01 -8.13 -4.68
C TYR A 135 1.70 -9.44 -4.30
N LEU A 136 1.78 -9.71 -3.00
CA LEU A 136 2.19 -11.00 -2.46
C LEU A 136 0.92 -11.72 -2.01
N SER A 137 0.63 -12.91 -2.54
CA SER A 137 -0.46 -13.75 -2.01
C SER A 137 -0.15 -14.21 -0.58
N PRO A 138 -1.13 -14.71 0.19
CA PRO A 138 -0.89 -15.15 1.58
C PRO A 138 0.28 -16.13 1.72
N ASP A 139 0.36 -17.12 0.84
CA ASP A 139 1.45 -18.11 0.83
C ASP A 139 2.80 -17.46 0.54
N GLN A 140 2.85 -16.52 -0.39
CA GLN A 140 4.07 -15.83 -0.77
C GLN A 140 4.54 -14.81 0.28
N ALA A 141 3.63 -14.11 0.95
CA ALA A 141 3.95 -13.25 2.07
C ALA A 141 4.56 -14.07 3.22
N ALA A 142 3.95 -15.23 3.53
CA ALA A 142 4.49 -16.16 4.51
C ALA A 142 5.83 -16.74 4.08
N GLN A 143 6.01 -17.06 2.80
CA GLN A 143 7.28 -17.55 2.27
C GLN A 143 8.38 -16.50 2.37
N LEU A 144 8.12 -15.26 1.94
CA LEU A 144 9.10 -14.17 2.04
C LEU A 144 9.52 -13.93 3.49
N LEU A 145 8.56 -13.88 4.41
CA LEU A 145 8.87 -13.68 5.84
C LEU A 145 9.73 -14.82 6.42
N ARG A 146 9.48 -16.08 6.00
CA ARG A 146 10.34 -17.22 6.38
C ARG A 146 11.73 -17.12 5.78
N ASP A 147 11.83 -16.80 4.50
CA ASP A 147 13.09 -16.71 3.78
C ASP A 147 13.96 -15.55 4.30
N MET A 148 13.34 -14.45 4.75
CA MET A 148 14.05 -13.36 5.45
C MET A 148 14.61 -13.78 6.82
N LYS A 149 13.99 -14.76 7.49
CA LYS A 149 14.48 -15.29 8.79
C LYS A 149 15.58 -16.34 8.60
N GLN A 150 15.52 -17.11 7.52
CA GLN A 150 16.37 -18.28 7.30
C GLN A 150 17.48 -18.06 6.27
N GLY A 151 17.33 -17.09 5.38
CA GLY A 151 18.22 -16.83 4.24
C GLY A 151 18.98 -15.52 4.38
N PRO A 152 20.30 -15.56 4.71
CA PRO A 152 21.12 -14.36 4.87
C PRO A 152 21.06 -13.42 3.66
N LYS A 153 21.12 -13.98 2.43
CA LYS A 153 21.05 -13.19 1.19
C LYS A 153 19.73 -12.42 1.04
N VAL A 154 18.59 -13.05 1.38
CA VAL A 154 17.28 -12.41 1.27
C VAL A 154 17.18 -11.26 2.28
N LEU A 155 17.66 -11.48 3.51
CA LEU A 155 17.70 -10.43 4.51
C LEU A 155 18.61 -9.27 4.09
N GLU A 156 19.83 -9.55 3.63
CA GLU A 156 20.81 -8.54 3.18
C GLU A 156 20.27 -7.66 2.05
N ASP A 157 19.62 -8.28 1.05
CA ASP A 157 19.02 -7.56 -0.08
C ASP A 157 17.89 -6.63 0.39
N MET A 158 17.07 -7.07 1.36
CA MET A 158 16.00 -6.26 1.95
C MET A 158 16.57 -5.12 2.81
N GLU A 159 17.60 -5.38 3.62
CA GLU A 159 18.28 -4.36 4.45
C GLU A 159 18.91 -3.26 3.61
N ARG A 160 19.46 -3.63 2.44
CA ARG A 160 20.03 -2.65 1.51
C ARG A 160 18.99 -1.70 0.94
N LEU A 161 17.77 -2.17 0.69
CA LEU A 161 16.71 -1.37 0.08
C LEU A 161 15.85 -0.62 1.11
N TRP A 162 15.53 -1.26 2.24
CA TRP A 162 14.81 -0.67 3.36
C TRP A 162 15.79 -0.31 4.49
N SER A 163 16.67 0.64 4.21
CA SER A 163 17.66 1.15 5.16
C SER A 163 17.04 1.97 6.30
N ASP A 164 17.87 2.40 7.25
CA ASP A 164 17.50 3.39 8.28
C ASP A 164 16.29 2.99 9.14
N GLY A 165 16.17 1.70 9.42
CA GLY A 165 15.11 1.13 10.25
C GLY A 165 13.82 0.80 9.49
N GLN A 166 13.69 1.18 8.22
CA GLN A 166 12.49 0.93 7.42
C GLN A 166 12.19 -0.57 7.24
N LEU A 167 13.22 -1.43 7.30
CA LEU A 167 13.02 -2.89 7.24
C LEU A 167 12.19 -3.41 8.41
N ALA A 168 12.28 -2.79 9.60
CA ALA A 168 11.47 -3.18 10.74
C ALA A 168 9.98 -2.95 10.45
N VAL A 169 9.65 -1.83 9.79
CA VAL A 169 8.28 -1.51 9.36
C VAL A 169 7.79 -2.51 8.32
N LEU A 170 8.61 -2.84 7.32
CA LEU A 170 8.25 -3.88 6.34
C LEU A 170 8.01 -5.24 7.01
N LYS A 171 8.88 -5.65 7.95
CA LYS A 171 8.70 -6.90 8.70
C LYS A 171 7.42 -6.88 9.53
N LYS A 172 7.04 -5.73 10.10
CA LYS A 172 5.77 -5.54 10.80
C LYS A 172 4.59 -5.75 9.85
N ALA A 173 4.63 -5.15 8.65
CA ALA A 173 3.61 -5.31 7.62
C ALA A 173 3.45 -6.77 7.17
N LEU A 174 4.55 -7.46 6.87
CA LEU A 174 4.56 -8.87 6.50
C LEU A 174 4.05 -9.76 7.63
N THR A 175 4.42 -9.47 8.88
CA THR A 175 3.97 -10.24 10.03
C THR A 175 2.47 -10.10 10.22
N ALA A 176 1.93 -8.88 10.15
CA ALA A 176 0.50 -8.63 10.23
C ALA A 176 -0.28 -9.33 9.11
N ALA A 177 0.22 -9.28 7.86
CA ALA A 177 -0.38 -10.02 6.75
C ALA A 177 -0.43 -11.54 7.01
N VAL A 178 0.68 -12.12 7.48
CA VAL A 178 0.76 -13.56 7.78
C VAL A 178 -0.15 -13.96 8.94
N GLU A 179 -0.21 -13.16 10.01
CA GLU A 179 -1.09 -13.41 11.16
C GLU A 179 -2.58 -13.35 10.79
N LEU A 180 -2.94 -12.49 9.84
CA LEU A 180 -4.30 -12.39 9.29
C LEU A 180 -4.62 -13.49 8.25
N GLY A 181 -3.63 -14.27 7.81
CA GLY A 181 -3.79 -15.15 6.65
C GLY A 181 -4.03 -14.38 5.34
N ALA A 182 -3.61 -13.12 5.29
CA ALA A 182 -3.77 -12.21 4.17
C ALA A 182 -2.50 -12.12 3.32
N GLY A 183 -2.63 -11.57 2.11
CA GLY A 183 -1.51 -11.15 1.30
C GLY A 183 -1.01 -9.77 1.68
N LEU A 184 -0.05 -9.23 0.93
CA LEU A 184 0.45 -7.87 1.12
C LEU A 184 0.47 -7.14 -0.22
N LEU A 185 -0.27 -6.04 -0.30
CA LEU A 185 -0.34 -5.16 -1.45
C LEU A 185 0.54 -3.92 -1.23
N GLU A 186 1.43 -3.64 -2.16
CA GLU A 186 2.17 -2.38 -2.22
C GLU A 186 1.37 -1.31 -2.95
N ALA A 187 1.45 -0.05 -2.51
CA ALA A 187 0.90 1.09 -3.23
C ALA A 187 1.64 2.39 -2.87
N THR A 188 1.58 3.39 -3.75
CA THR A 188 2.24 4.68 -3.53
C THR A 188 1.22 5.81 -3.32
N GLU A 189 1.57 6.77 -2.47
CA GLU A 189 0.80 7.99 -2.18
C GLU A 189 -0.63 7.74 -1.66
N VAL A 190 -0.89 6.58 -1.05
CA VAL A 190 -2.11 6.39 -0.24
C VAL A 190 -2.07 7.28 1.00
N VAL A 191 -0.87 7.49 1.55
CA VAL A 191 -0.59 8.46 2.62
C VAL A 191 0.58 9.33 2.19
N GLU A 192 0.47 10.63 2.47
CA GLU A 192 1.48 11.63 2.15
C GLU A 192 1.86 12.36 3.45
N PRO A 193 2.81 11.83 4.22
CA PRO A 193 3.22 12.47 5.46
C PRO A 193 3.91 13.81 5.20
N ASN A 194 3.57 14.81 6.00
CA ASN A 194 4.27 16.09 5.99
C ASN A 194 5.29 16.12 7.12
N PRO A 195 6.59 15.89 6.85
CA PRO A 195 7.57 15.72 7.92
C PRO A 195 7.88 17.02 8.68
N ILE A 196 7.52 18.18 8.13
CA ILE A 196 7.75 19.50 8.74
C ILE A 196 6.55 19.92 9.58
N ARG A 197 5.35 19.59 9.11
CA ARG A 197 4.08 19.89 9.76
C ARG A 197 3.26 18.59 9.84
N PRO A 198 3.55 17.67 10.77
CA PRO A 198 2.92 16.35 10.82
C PRO A 198 1.39 16.37 10.85
N ASN A 199 0.80 17.41 11.47
CA ASN A 199 -0.65 17.61 11.52
C ASN A 199 -1.28 18.00 10.17
N GLU A 200 -0.47 18.35 9.17
CA GLU A 200 -0.89 18.63 7.80
C GLU A 200 -0.62 17.45 6.85
N SER A 201 -0.38 16.25 7.39
CA SER A 201 -0.28 15.03 6.59
C SER A 201 -1.63 14.66 5.98
N THR A 202 -1.62 14.22 4.72
CA THR A 202 -2.83 13.82 3.99
C THR A 202 -2.86 12.32 3.73
N SER A 203 -4.07 11.77 3.51
CA SER A 203 -4.24 10.40 3.07
C SER A 203 -5.54 10.26 2.29
N TYR A 204 -5.51 9.41 1.26
CA TYR A 204 -6.69 8.94 0.55
C TYR A 204 -7.49 7.92 1.37
N SER A 205 -6.87 7.32 2.38
CA SER A 205 -7.46 6.31 3.26
C SER A 205 -7.69 6.84 4.69
N ASN A 206 -7.91 5.94 5.65
CA ASN A 206 -8.00 6.29 7.06
C ASN A 206 -6.60 6.51 7.66
N LEU A 207 -6.21 7.76 7.81
CA LEU A 207 -4.91 8.14 8.40
C LEU A 207 -4.66 7.53 9.79
N TYR A 208 -5.70 7.21 10.58
CA TYR A 208 -5.53 6.60 11.90
C TYR A 208 -5.13 5.12 11.84
N HIS A 209 -5.35 4.47 10.71
CA HIS A 209 -4.88 3.11 10.44
C HIS A 209 -3.46 3.08 9.85
N CYS A 210 -2.86 4.25 9.54
CA CYS A 210 -1.46 4.30 9.15
C CYS A 210 -0.57 4.04 10.36
N ASP A 211 0.21 2.97 10.32
CA ASP A 211 1.22 2.69 11.32
C ASP A 211 2.25 3.82 11.39
N ARG A 212 2.53 4.28 12.62
CA ARG A 212 3.29 5.52 12.83
C ARG A 212 4.80 5.35 12.73
N ASP A 213 5.31 4.12 12.86
CA ASP A 213 6.76 3.87 12.95
C ASP A 213 7.49 4.41 11.71
N GLY A 214 6.98 4.11 10.51
CA GLY A 214 7.54 4.61 9.27
C GLY A 214 7.42 6.12 9.09
N VAL A 215 6.34 6.72 9.58
CA VAL A 215 6.12 8.17 9.53
C VAL A 215 7.15 8.90 10.40
N TYR A 216 7.43 8.38 11.60
CA TYR A 216 8.45 8.92 12.48
C TYR A 216 9.86 8.79 11.89
N LEU A 217 10.17 7.66 11.25
CA LEU A 217 11.45 7.51 10.53
C LEU A 217 11.62 8.58 9.44
N TYR A 218 10.54 8.89 8.71
CA TYR A 218 10.59 9.95 7.69
C TYR A 218 10.79 11.34 8.31
N ILE A 219 10.07 11.67 9.37
CA ILE A 219 10.24 12.94 10.12
C ILE A 219 11.69 13.09 10.57
N ASP A 220 12.26 12.06 11.21
CA ASP A 220 13.63 12.08 11.70
C ASP A 220 14.65 12.27 10.57
N MET A 221 14.46 11.58 9.43
CA MET A 221 15.30 11.74 8.25
C MET A 221 15.24 13.18 7.70
N ALA A 222 14.04 13.73 7.57
CA ALA A 222 13.84 15.09 7.05
C ALA A 222 14.47 16.16 7.95
N LEU A 223 14.31 16.02 9.27
CA LEU A 223 14.92 16.93 10.25
C LEU A 223 16.46 16.89 10.16
N LYS A 224 17.06 15.68 10.06
CA LYS A 224 18.51 15.53 9.86
C LYS A 224 18.99 16.21 8.58
N GLN A 225 18.27 16.06 7.47
CA GLN A 225 18.61 16.69 6.19
C GLN A 225 18.57 18.22 6.27
N ILE A 226 17.57 18.77 6.98
CA ILE A 226 17.45 20.21 7.22
C ILE A 226 18.62 20.72 8.05
N SER A 227 18.94 20.06 9.17
CA SER A 227 20.06 20.44 10.03
C SER A 227 21.39 20.45 9.26
N GLN A 228 21.67 19.40 8.48
CA GLN A 228 22.88 19.30 7.66
C GLN A 228 22.95 20.42 6.60
N THR A 229 21.82 20.76 5.99
CA THR A 229 21.74 21.86 5.02
C THR A 229 22.02 23.21 5.68
N MET A 230 21.47 23.44 6.86
CA MET A 230 21.70 24.66 7.64
C MET A 230 23.16 24.79 8.08
N GLU A 231 23.79 23.72 8.55
CA GLU A 231 25.21 23.72 8.92
C GLU A 231 26.12 24.02 7.72
N ARG A 232 25.89 23.36 6.58
CA ARG A 232 26.66 23.63 5.36
C ARG A 232 26.52 25.07 4.87
N SER A 233 25.34 25.68 5.00
CA SER A 233 25.14 27.08 4.62
C SER A 233 25.89 28.08 5.50
N LYS A 234 26.15 27.73 6.77
CA LYS A 234 26.96 28.54 7.69
C LYS A 234 28.45 28.45 7.40
N ASP A 235 28.94 27.28 6.96
CA ASP A 235 30.35 27.10 6.59
C ASP A 235 30.73 27.75 5.25
N HIS A 236 29.73 28.13 4.44
CA HIS A 236 29.92 28.78 3.13
C HIS A 236 29.52 30.28 3.14
N SER A 237 29.22 30.84 4.32
CA SER A 237 28.95 32.27 4.54
C SER A 237 30.09 32.94 5.30
#